data_AF-T1BEM3-F1
#
_entry.id   AF-T1BEM3-F1
#
_cell.length_a   1.000
_cell.length_b   1.000
_cell.length_c   1.000
_cell.angle_alpha   90.00
_cell.angle_beta   90.00
_cell.angle_gamma   90.00
#
_symmetry.space_group_name_H-M   'P 1'
#
loop_
_entity.id
_entity.type
_entity.pdbx_description
1 polymer ?
#
loop_
_entity_poly.entity_id
_entity_poly.type
_entity_poly.pdbx_seq_one_letter_code
_entity_poly.pdbx_strand_id
1 'polypeptide(L)'
;LLRLGGLLPREVHIPLLQRALTELEGRARKTKDAIRVIVIGPFCEQPTLELLQLVEDVGLYVGDEEFQMLHRWCPRIEPGDDPLRSLAASYVQTPVDIGVRCTPTTKGAAVLSRVEAAKAQGVLFLTAKFCEPALEDVVLYRRALEARGIPYLHMEFEEKSTTYEQARLQLETFVESILFD
;
A
#
# COMPACT_ATOMS: atom_id res chain seq x y z
N LEU A 1 -9.03 -6.90 -8.03
CA LEU A 1 -8.63 -7.08 -9.45
C LEU A 1 -7.12 -7.22 -9.63
N LEU A 2 -6.28 -6.42 -8.94
CA LEU A 2 -4.82 -6.54 -9.04
C LEU A 2 -4.29 -7.92 -8.61
N ARG A 3 -4.72 -8.43 -7.45
CA ARG A 3 -4.39 -9.80 -6.98
C ARG A 3 -4.70 -10.90 -8.00
N LEU A 4 -5.78 -10.75 -8.77
CA LEU A 4 -6.14 -11.74 -9.81
C LEU A 4 -5.11 -11.81 -10.94
N GLY A 5 -4.29 -10.78 -11.13
CA GLY A 5 -3.22 -10.78 -12.12
C GLY A 5 -2.10 -11.78 -11.83
N GLY A 6 -1.94 -12.19 -10.56
CA GLY A 6 -1.04 -13.28 -10.19
C GLY A 6 -1.62 -14.68 -10.42
N LEU A 7 -2.92 -14.79 -10.73
CA LEU A 7 -3.65 -16.07 -10.81
C LEU A 7 -4.23 -16.36 -12.20
N LEU A 8 -4.36 -15.34 -13.05
CA LEU A 8 -4.99 -15.44 -14.38
C LEU A 8 -3.98 -15.19 -15.49
N PRO A 9 -4.12 -15.85 -16.66
CA PRO A 9 -3.37 -15.48 -17.85
C PRO A 9 -3.62 -14.01 -18.22
N ARG A 10 -2.59 -13.33 -18.75
CA ARG A 10 -2.67 -11.91 -19.13
C ARG A 10 -3.77 -11.64 -20.15
N GLU A 11 -4.03 -12.59 -21.05
CA GLU A 11 -5.06 -12.51 -22.09
C GLU A 11 -6.48 -12.46 -21.49
N VAL A 12 -6.65 -12.93 -20.26
CA VAL A 12 -7.91 -12.86 -19.51
C VAL A 12 -7.91 -11.66 -18.56
N HIS A 13 -6.80 -11.42 -17.85
CA HIS A 13 -6.70 -10.37 -16.84
C HIS A 13 -6.73 -8.96 -17.43
N ILE A 14 -6.03 -8.70 -18.54
CA ILE A 14 -5.95 -7.38 -19.17
C ILE A 14 -7.35 -6.88 -19.60
N PRO A 15 -8.18 -7.67 -20.32
CA PRO A 15 -9.55 -7.25 -20.65
C PRO A 15 -10.42 -6.95 -19.41
N LEU A 16 -10.28 -7.72 -18.33
CA LEU A 16 -11.01 -7.48 -17.08
C LEU A 16 -10.61 -6.13 -16.45
N LEU A 17 -9.32 -5.81 -16.43
CA LEU A 17 -8.82 -4.53 -15.94
C LEU A 17 -9.30 -3.37 -16.81
N GLN A 18 -9.20 -3.48 -18.14
CA GLN A 18 -9.66 -2.46 -19.08
C GLN A 18 -11.15 -2.16 -18.89
N ARG A 19 -11.98 -3.21 -18.80
CA ARG A 19 -13.40 -3.07 -18.53
C ARG A 19 -13.66 -2.35 -17.20
N ALA A 20 -12.97 -2.74 -16.13
CA ALA A 20 -13.11 -2.11 -14.83
C ALA A 20 -12.73 -0.63 -14.86
N LEU A 21 -11.67 -0.25 -15.59
CA LEU A 21 -11.29 1.16 -15.75
C LEU A 21 -12.38 1.96 -16.47
N THR A 22 -12.94 1.44 -17.57
CA THR A 22 -14.08 2.07 -18.27
C THR A 22 -15.30 2.24 -17.36
N GLU A 23 -15.64 1.22 -16.58
CA GLU A 23 -16.77 1.27 -15.64
C GLU A 23 -16.53 2.29 -14.51
N LEU A 24 -15.29 2.48 -14.06
CA LEU A 24 -14.92 3.45 -13.03
C LEU A 24 -14.96 4.90 -13.52
N GLU A 25 -14.62 5.17 -14.79
CA GLU A 25 -14.68 6.51 -15.39
C GLU A 25 -16.12 7.05 -15.44
N GLY A 26 -17.09 6.18 -15.76
CA GLY A 26 -18.51 6.54 -15.84
C GLY A 26 -19.24 6.59 -14.50
N ARG A 27 -18.59 6.23 -13.39
CA ARG A 27 -19.25 6.09 -12.08
C ARG A 27 -19.33 7.43 -11.35
N ALA A 28 -20.53 7.79 -10.92
CA ALA A 28 -20.73 8.92 -10.01
C ALA A 28 -19.95 8.66 -8.70
N ARG A 29 -18.97 9.53 -8.41
CA ARG A 29 -18.16 9.45 -7.20
C ARG A 29 -18.91 10.14 -6.08
N LYS A 30 -19.22 9.39 -5.02
CA LYS A 30 -19.69 9.98 -3.76
C LYS A 30 -18.45 10.42 -2.98
N THR A 31 -18.45 11.65 -2.48
CA THR A 31 -17.53 12.05 -1.43
C THR A 31 -17.84 11.21 -0.19
N LYS A 32 -16.87 10.43 0.26
CA LYS A 32 -16.92 9.73 1.56
C LYS A 32 -16.31 10.69 2.57
N ASP A 33 -17.04 10.96 3.65
CA ASP A 33 -16.48 11.61 4.82
C ASP A 33 -15.64 10.56 5.57
N ALA A 34 -14.35 10.52 5.24
CA ALA A 34 -13.43 9.48 5.69
C ALA A 34 -12.00 10.03 5.70
N ILE A 35 -11.21 9.57 6.65
CA ILE A 35 -9.81 9.94 6.79
C ILE A 35 -9.00 9.21 5.74
N ARG A 36 -8.33 9.94 4.87
CA ARG A 36 -7.49 9.33 3.84
C ARG A 36 -6.18 8.84 4.44
N VAL A 37 -5.84 7.58 4.18
CA VAL A 37 -4.58 6.97 4.65
C VAL A 37 -3.84 6.29 3.51
N ILE A 38 -2.53 6.10 3.69
CA ILE A 38 -1.74 5.15 2.90
C ILE A 38 -1.43 3.92 3.76
N VAL A 39 -1.41 2.74 3.15
CA VAL A 39 -1.08 1.47 3.83
C VAL A 39 0.30 0.99 3.38
N ILE A 40 1.22 0.81 4.34
CA ILE A 40 2.62 0.44 4.11
C ILE A 40 2.97 -0.82 4.92
N GLY A 41 3.80 -1.70 4.37
CA GLY A 41 4.23 -2.94 5.02
C GLY A 41 3.81 -4.23 4.30
N PRO A 42 2.58 -4.39 3.81
CA PRO A 42 2.11 -5.64 3.21
C PRO A 42 2.56 -5.79 1.74
N PHE A 43 3.85 -5.56 1.45
CA PHE A 43 4.39 -5.67 0.09
C PHE A 43 4.44 -7.11 -0.42
N CYS A 44 4.55 -8.08 0.49
CA CYS A 44 4.66 -9.49 0.17
C CYS A 44 3.33 -10.25 0.10
N GLU A 45 2.29 -9.73 0.75
CA GLU A 45 1.01 -10.43 0.91
C GLU A 45 -0.13 -9.42 1.07
N GLN A 46 -1.36 -9.82 0.75
CA GLN A 46 -2.53 -9.02 1.06
C GLN A 46 -3.05 -9.37 2.47
N PRO A 47 -3.34 -8.40 3.36
CA PRO A 47 -4.09 -8.67 4.58
C PRO A 47 -5.45 -9.32 4.25
N THR A 48 -6.02 -9.98 5.26
CA THR A 48 -7.34 -10.61 5.15
C THR A 48 -8.39 -9.59 4.71
N LEU A 49 -9.39 -10.04 3.95
CA LEU A 49 -10.43 -9.14 3.46
C LEU A 49 -11.22 -8.53 4.61
N GLU A 50 -11.39 -9.29 5.70
CA GLU A 50 -12.05 -8.86 6.92
C GLU A 50 -11.30 -7.70 7.59
N LEU A 51 -9.96 -7.74 7.63
CA LEU A 51 -9.16 -6.64 8.17
C LEU A 51 -9.20 -5.40 7.26
N LEU A 52 -9.16 -5.59 5.94
CA LEU A 52 -9.29 -4.48 5.00
C LEU A 52 -10.69 -3.84 5.07
N GLN A 53 -11.74 -4.66 5.23
CA GLN A 53 -13.09 -4.17 5.45
C GLN A 53 -13.19 -3.39 6.76
N LEU A 54 -12.60 -3.90 7.84
CA LEU A 54 -12.54 -3.22 9.12
C LEU A 54 -11.88 -1.83 9.02
N VAL A 55 -10.77 -1.72 8.29
CA VAL A 55 -10.11 -0.44 8.01
C VAL A 55 -11.08 0.56 7.36
N GLU A 56 -11.88 0.12 6.39
CA GLU A 56 -12.87 0.99 5.76
C GLU A 56 -14.09 1.30 6.63
N ASP A 57 -14.49 0.35 7.49
CA ASP A 57 -15.66 0.44 8.38
C ASP A 57 -15.44 1.45 9.51
N VAL A 58 -14.21 1.55 10.04
CA VAL A 58 -13.87 2.55 11.07
C VAL A 58 -13.75 3.97 10.51
N GLY A 59 -13.92 4.17 9.20
CA GLY A 59 -13.88 5.49 8.58
C GLY A 59 -12.55 5.86 7.92
N LEU A 60 -11.65 4.90 7.70
CA LEU A 60 -10.45 5.14 6.88
C LEU A 60 -10.76 4.94 5.38
N TYR A 61 -10.02 5.65 4.55
CA TYR A 61 -10.06 5.55 3.10
C TYR A 61 -8.65 5.33 2.56
N VAL A 62 -8.38 4.13 2.04
CA VAL A 62 -7.05 3.77 1.52
C VAL A 62 -6.82 4.45 0.17
N GLY A 63 -5.97 5.48 0.17
CA GLY A 63 -5.61 6.26 -1.02
C GLY A 63 -4.37 5.73 -1.76
N ASP A 64 -3.53 4.97 -1.08
CA ASP A 64 -2.35 4.29 -1.62
C ASP A 64 -2.02 3.05 -0.76
N GLU A 65 -1.40 2.04 -1.36
CA GLU A 65 -1.21 0.71 -0.76
C GLU A 65 0.04 0.00 -1.27
N GLU A 66 0.51 -0.99 -0.53
CA GLU A 66 1.61 -1.87 -0.94
C GLU A 66 1.19 -3.32 -1.19
N PHE A 67 -0.09 -3.68 -1.15
CA PHE A 67 -0.54 -5.07 -1.23
C PHE A 67 0.06 -5.81 -2.44
N GLN A 68 0.79 -6.88 -2.16
CA GLN A 68 1.36 -7.78 -3.18
C GLN A 68 2.15 -7.05 -4.28
N MET A 69 2.97 -6.07 -3.90
CA MET A 69 3.86 -5.32 -4.78
C MET A 69 4.82 -6.20 -5.60
N LEU A 70 5.04 -7.47 -5.24
CA LEU A 70 5.79 -8.46 -6.03
C LEU A 70 5.38 -8.52 -7.50
N HIS A 71 4.09 -8.42 -7.79
CA HIS A 71 3.59 -8.50 -9.16
C HIS A 71 3.82 -7.21 -9.97
N ARG A 72 4.38 -6.17 -9.33
CA ARG A 72 4.55 -4.81 -9.88
C ARG A 72 6.00 -4.32 -9.78
N TRP A 73 6.98 -5.22 -9.57
CA TRP A 73 8.39 -4.87 -9.36
C TRP A 73 9.11 -4.22 -10.55
N CYS A 74 8.63 -4.47 -11.77
CA CYS A 74 9.14 -3.88 -13.01
C CYS A 74 8.06 -2.97 -13.60
N PRO A 75 7.85 -1.77 -13.04
CA PRO A 75 6.74 -0.90 -13.43
C PRO A 75 6.83 -0.44 -14.88
N ARG A 76 8.03 -0.45 -15.47
CA ARG A 76 8.27 -0.12 -16.87
C ARG A 76 9.40 -0.95 -17.44
N ILE A 77 9.13 -1.67 -18.52
CA ILE A 77 10.14 -2.41 -19.30
C ILE A 77 10.15 -1.80 -20.70
N GLU A 78 11.29 -1.26 -21.10
CA GLU A 78 11.51 -0.85 -22.49
C GLU A 78 11.92 -2.08 -23.31
N PRO A 79 11.17 -2.47 -24.34
CA PRO A 79 11.55 -3.58 -25.20
C PRO A 79 12.87 -3.28 -25.93
N GLY A 80 13.79 -4.23 -25.93
CA GLY A 80 15.06 -4.15 -26.65
C GLY A 80 15.45 -5.49 -27.27
N ASP A 81 16.60 -5.51 -27.95
CA ASP A 81 17.09 -6.68 -28.69
C ASP A 81 17.37 -7.90 -27.79
N ASP A 82 17.72 -7.65 -26.53
CA ASP A 82 17.87 -8.68 -25.49
C ASP A 82 16.78 -8.50 -24.42
N PRO A 83 15.74 -9.36 -24.41
CA PRO A 83 14.66 -9.29 -23.42
C PRO A 83 15.14 -9.51 -21.98
N LEU A 84 16.14 -10.36 -21.75
CA LEU A 84 16.66 -10.62 -20.40
C LEU A 84 17.40 -9.40 -19.87
N ARG A 85 18.21 -8.77 -20.72
CA ARG A 85 18.87 -7.50 -20.37
C ARG A 85 17.87 -6.39 -20.11
N SER A 86 16.79 -6.31 -20.90
CA SER A 86 15.73 -5.32 -20.73
C SER A 86 15.01 -5.50 -19.38
N LEU A 87 14.72 -6.74 -19.00
CA LEU A 87 14.14 -7.08 -17.69
C LEU A 87 15.08 -6.74 -16.53
N ALA A 88 16.36 -7.12 -16.63
CA ALA A 88 17.36 -6.84 -15.60
C ALA A 88 17.56 -5.33 -15.41
N ALA A 89 17.63 -4.58 -16.52
CA ALA A 89 17.75 -3.13 -16.49
C ALA A 89 16.53 -2.48 -15.83
N SER A 90 15.32 -2.87 -16.24
CA SER A 90 14.08 -2.40 -15.61
C SER A 90 14.08 -2.67 -14.11
N TYR A 91 14.38 -3.91 -13.71
CA TYR A 91 14.46 -4.29 -12.30
C TYR A 91 15.43 -3.40 -11.53
N VAL A 92 16.66 -3.18 -12.00
CA VAL A 92 17.65 -2.38 -11.25
C VAL A 92 17.37 -0.88 -11.30
N GLN A 93 16.95 -0.35 -12.46
CA GLN A 93 16.90 1.09 -12.72
C GLN A 93 15.55 1.74 -12.39
N THR A 94 14.49 0.94 -12.22
CA THR A 94 13.16 1.45 -11.83
C THR A 94 12.71 0.88 -10.48
N PRO A 95 13.48 1.13 -9.39
CA PRO A 95 13.14 0.55 -8.11
C PRO A 95 11.90 1.21 -7.50
N VAL A 96 11.02 0.36 -6.98
CA VAL A 96 9.89 0.77 -6.14
C VAL A 96 10.38 0.80 -4.69
N ASP A 97 10.00 1.83 -3.94
CA ASP A 97 10.41 1.97 -2.54
C ASP A 97 9.60 1.04 -1.64
N ILE A 98 10.15 -0.15 -1.39
CA ILE A 98 9.62 -1.19 -0.48
C ILE A 98 10.75 -1.77 0.37
N GLY A 99 10.43 -2.46 1.46
CA GLY A 99 11.42 -2.93 2.46
C GLY A 99 12.54 -3.84 1.93
N VAL A 100 12.34 -4.50 0.80
CA VAL A 100 13.33 -5.39 0.17
C VAL A 100 14.10 -4.76 -0.99
N ARG A 101 13.97 -3.43 -1.18
CA ARG A 101 14.57 -2.72 -2.30
C ARG A 101 15.29 -1.46 -1.85
N CYS A 102 16.44 -1.20 -2.48
CA CYS A 102 17.15 0.05 -2.35
C CYS A 102 16.70 1.00 -3.47
N THR A 103 16.34 2.23 -3.09
CA THR A 103 16.03 3.32 -4.01
C THR A 103 17.04 4.45 -3.83
N PRO A 104 17.23 5.33 -4.83
CA PRO A 104 18.12 6.50 -4.69
C PRO A 104 17.63 7.54 -3.67
N THR A 105 16.36 7.46 -3.25
CA THR A 105 15.76 8.35 -2.25
C THR A 105 15.88 7.76 -0.85
N THR A 106 15.75 8.58 0.19
CA THR A 106 15.62 8.04 1.55
C THR A 106 14.20 7.56 1.79
N LYS A 107 14.05 6.55 2.65
CA LYS A 107 12.75 6.03 3.11
C LYS A 107 11.84 7.15 3.65
N GLY A 108 12.41 8.06 4.44
CA GLY A 108 11.70 9.23 4.95
C GLY A 108 11.18 10.16 3.84
N ALA A 109 12.00 10.46 2.82
CA ALA A 109 11.55 11.29 1.71
C ALA A 109 10.49 10.58 0.84
N ALA A 110 10.63 9.28 0.64
CA ALA A 110 9.68 8.49 -0.12
C ALA A 110 8.29 8.43 0.53
N VAL A 111 8.19 8.16 1.83
CA VAL A 111 6.90 8.13 2.53
C VAL A 111 6.22 9.50 2.50
N LEU A 112 6.96 10.59 2.69
CA LEU A 112 6.41 11.95 2.61
C LEU A 112 5.88 12.26 1.21
N SER A 113 6.61 11.85 0.17
CA SER A 113 6.14 12.01 -1.21
C SER A 113 4.86 11.23 -1.48
N ARG A 114 4.71 10.03 -0.90
CA ARG A 114 3.50 9.21 -1.04
C ARG A 114 2.32 9.80 -0.27
N VAL A 115 2.54 10.28 0.95
CA VAL A 115 1.51 10.99 1.73
C VAL A 115 0.98 12.20 0.95
N GLU A 116 1.88 13.02 0.39
CA GLU A 116 1.52 14.19 -0.42
C GLU A 116 0.74 13.78 -1.69
N ALA A 117 1.27 12.82 -2.47
CA ALA A 117 0.63 12.36 -3.70
C ALA A 117 -0.76 11.76 -3.46
N ALA A 118 -0.91 11.01 -2.37
CA ALA A 118 -2.19 10.44 -1.97
C ALA A 118 -3.12 11.47 -1.33
N LYS A 119 -2.63 12.64 -0.89
CA LYS A 119 -3.34 13.58 0.01
C LYS A 119 -3.78 12.92 1.32
N ALA A 120 -2.93 12.03 1.83
CA ALA A 120 -3.24 11.27 3.03
C ALA A 120 -3.12 12.16 4.27
N GLN A 121 -4.05 11.95 5.19
CA GLN A 121 -4.11 12.57 6.50
C GLN A 121 -3.39 11.72 7.56
N GLY A 122 -3.06 10.46 7.25
CA GLY A 122 -2.27 9.60 8.12
C GLY A 122 -1.67 8.39 7.39
N VAL A 123 -0.84 7.64 8.10
CA VAL A 123 -0.17 6.43 7.58
C VAL A 123 -0.52 5.22 8.45
N LEU A 124 -0.97 4.14 7.80
CA LEU A 124 -1.19 2.86 8.46
C LEU A 124 -0.04 1.91 8.11
N PHE A 125 0.87 1.68 9.05
CA PHE A 125 1.85 0.61 8.93
C PHE A 125 1.17 -0.70 9.32
N LEU A 126 0.89 -1.54 8.32
CA LEU A 126 0.25 -2.84 8.50
C LEU A 126 1.25 -3.94 8.12
N THR A 127 2.18 -4.22 9.02
CA THR A 127 3.27 -5.17 8.77
C THR A 127 2.82 -6.60 9.02
N ALA A 128 3.17 -7.53 8.14
CA ALA A 128 2.98 -8.95 8.48
C ALA A 128 3.87 -9.30 9.68
N LYS A 129 3.38 -10.13 10.60
CA LYS A 129 4.21 -10.67 11.69
C LYS A 129 5.45 -11.35 11.10
N PHE A 130 6.60 -11.12 11.72
CA PHE A 130 7.91 -11.65 11.26
C PHE A 130 8.34 -11.15 9.87
N CYS A 131 7.91 -9.95 9.47
CA CYS A 131 8.44 -9.28 8.29
C CYS A 131 9.49 -8.26 8.71
N GLU A 132 10.71 -8.71 9.03
CA GLU A 132 11.81 -7.84 9.44
C GLU A 132 12.07 -6.68 8.46
N PRO A 133 12.08 -6.89 7.12
CA PRO A 133 12.29 -5.78 6.18
C PRO A 133 11.24 -4.68 6.29
N ALA A 134 9.97 -5.02 6.55
CA ALA A 134 8.93 -4.02 6.75
C ALA A 134 9.09 -3.29 8.09
N LEU A 135 9.42 -4.04 9.16
CA LEU A 135 9.60 -3.49 10.50
C LEU A 135 10.80 -2.52 10.58
N GLU A 136 11.89 -2.82 9.89
CA GLU A 136 13.07 -1.94 9.80
C GLU A 136 12.70 -0.60 9.12
N ASP A 137 11.95 -0.67 8.02
CA ASP A 137 11.48 0.49 7.26
C ASP A 137 10.57 1.42 8.09
N VAL A 138 9.68 0.86 8.93
CA VAL A 138 8.81 1.63 9.84
C VAL A 138 9.61 2.58 10.74
N VAL A 139 10.79 2.17 11.21
CA VAL A 139 11.66 3.02 12.04
C VAL A 139 12.10 4.29 11.31
N LEU A 140 12.37 4.18 10.00
CA LEU A 140 12.80 5.29 9.17
C LEU A 140 11.61 6.17 8.76
N TYR A 141 10.47 5.55 8.43
CA TYR A 141 9.26 6.27 8.06
C TYR A 141 8.72 7.09 9.24
N ARG A 142 8.57 6.50 10.44
CA ARG A 142 8.00 7.19 11.60
C ARG A 142 8.77 8.47 11.95
N ARG A 143 10.11 8.44 11.89
CA ARG A 143 10.94 9.62 12.17
C ARG A 143 10.63 10.78 11.22
N ALA A 144 10.38 10.49 9.95
CA ALA A 144 10.04 11.50 8.96
C ALA A 144 8.61 12.04 9.14
N LEU A 145 7.67 11.17 9.50
CA LEU A 145 6.28 11.55 9.77
C LEU A 145 6.17 12.41 11.04
N GLU A 146 6.84 12.01 12.12
CA GLU A 146 6.91 12.77 13.39
C GLU A 146 7.48 14.17 13.17
N ALA A 147 8.58 14.29 12.41
CA ALA A 147 9.18 15.58 12.08
C ALA A 147 8.24 16.51 11.28
N ARG A 148 7.17 15.98 10.69
CA ARG A 148 6.15 16.73 9.94
C ARG A 148 4.79 16.79 10.64
N GLY A 149 4.66 16.19 11.83
CA GLY A 149 3.39 16.09 12.54
C GLY A 149 2.33 15.27 11.80
N ILE A 150 2.73 14.30 10.97
CA ILE A 150 1.80 13.42 10.26
C ILE A 150 1.47 12.22 11.16
N PRO A 151 0.18 11.98 11.49
CA PRO A 151 -0.20 10.89 12.37
C PRO A 151 -0.01 9.53 11.69
N TYR A 152 0.34 8.53 12.47
CA TYR A 152 0.51 7.16 11.99
C TYR A 152 0.09 6.14 13.04
N LEU A 153 -0.29 4.95 12.58
CA LEU A 153 -0.56 3.78 13.42
C LEU A 153 0.26 2.61 12.90
N HIS A 154 0.92 1.88 13.80
CA HIS A 154 1.58 0.62 13.49
C HIS A 154 0.81 -0.54 14.10
N MET A 155 0.41 -1.50 13.26
CA MET A 155 -0.18 -2.77 13.65
C MET A 155 0.50 -3.90 12.91
N GLU A 156 0.51 -5.06 13.53
CA GLU A 156 0.92 -6.31 12.90
C GLU A 156 -0.30 -7.16 12.54
N PHE A 157 -0.23 -7.90 11.43
CA PHE A 157 -1.27 -8.85 11.03
C PHE A 157 -0.72 -10.25 10.77
N GLU A 158 -1.61 -11.23 10.87
CA GLU A 158 -1.36 -12.63 10.50
C GLU A 158 -2.26 -13.02 9.33
N GLU A 159 -1.72 -13.77 8.37
CA GLU A 159 -2.43 -14.17 7.14
C GLU A 159 -3.72 -14.96 7.40
N LYS A 160 -3.75 -15.72 8.52
CA LYS A 160 -4.88 -16.58 8.90
C LYS A 160 -5.61 -16.10 10.16
N SER A 161 -5.52 -14.81 10.48
CA SER A 161 -6.26 -14.27 11.61
C SER A 161 -7.77 -14.41 11.40
N THR A 162 -8.49 -14.67 12.49
CA THR A 162 -9.96 -14.77 12.51
C THR A 162 -10.60 -13.82 13.53
N THR A 163 -9.80 -13.11 14.31
CA THR A 163 -10.28 -12.21 15.39
C THR A 163 -9.64 -10.84 15.24
N TYR A 164 -10.46 -9.78 15.24
CA TYR A 164 -10.02 -8.41 14.93
C TYR A 164 -10.46 -7.37 15.97
N GLU A 165 -10.98 -7.77 17.14
CA GLU A 165 -11.44 -6.84 18.18
C GLU A 165 -10.34 -5.86 18.64
N GLN A 166 -9.11 -6.36 18.81
CA GLN A 166 -7.98 -5.52 19.16
C GLN A 166 -7.61 -4.55 18.03
N ALA A 167 -7.61 -5.02 16.78
CA ALA A 167 -7.33 -4.18 15.62
C ALA A 167 -8.41 -3.09 15.47
N ARG A 168 -9.68 -3.42 15.72
CA ARG A 168 -10.80 -2.48 15.71
C ARG A 168 -10.56 -1.35 16.71
N LEU A 169 -10.27 -1.68 17.96
CA LEU A 169 -10.03 -0.67 19.00
C LEU A 169 -8.87 0.27 18.64
N GLN A 170 -7.75 -0.28 18.14
CA GLN A 170 -6.59 0.50 17.72
C GLN A 170 -6.92 1.44 16.55
N LEU A 171 -7.66 0.94 15.56
CA LEU A 171 -8.10 1.71 14.40
C LEU A 171 -9.09 2.81 14.78
N GLU A 172 -10.06 2.52 15.64
CA GLU A 172 -11.03 3.51 16.15
C GLU A 172 -10.32 4.62 16.93
N THR A 173 -9.39 4.26 17.82
CA THR A 173 -8.58 5.25 18.57
C THR A 173 -7.76 6.14 17.63
N PHE A 174 -7.18 5.56 16.57
CA PHE A 174 -6.42 6.33 15.58
C PHE A 174 -7.29 7.27 14.74
N VAL A 175 -8.50 6.85 14.40
CA VAL A 175 -9.49 7.71 13.73
C VAL A 175 -9.87 8.87 14.65
N GLU A 176 -10.18 8.59 15.91
CA GLU A 176 -10.53 9.60 16.90
C GLU A 176 -9.39 10.62 17.09
N SER A 177 -8.13 10.19 17.21
CA SER A 177 -7.01 11.12 17.38
C SER A 177 -6.90 12.12 16.22
N ILE A 178 -7.13 11.68 14.97
CA ILE A 178 -7.06 12.56 13.80
C ILE A 178 -8.24 13.54 13.73
N LEU A 179 -9.41 13.17 14.25
CA LEU A 179 -10.60 14.02 14.21
C LEU A 179 -10.61 15.10 15.29
N PHE A 180 -9.92 14.86 16.41
CA PHE A 180 -9.98 15.71 17.60
C PHE A 180 -8.67 16.44 17.94
N ASP A 181 -7.60 16.23 17.18
CA ASP A 181 -6.36 17.03 17.20
C ASP A 181 -6.47 18.30 16.34
#